data_AF-A0A8J8SJ87-F1
#
_entry.id   AF-A0A8J8SJ87-F1
#
_cell.length_a   1.000
_cell.length_b   1.000
_cell.length_c   1.000
_cell.angle_alpha   90.00
_cell.angle_beta   90.00
_cell.angle_gamma   90.00
#
_symmetry.space_group_name_H-M   'P 1'
#
loop_
_entity.id
_entity.type
_entity.pdbx_description
1 polymer ?
#
loop_
_entity_poly.entity_id
_entity_poly.type
_entity_poly.pdbx_seq_one_letter_code
_entity_poly.pdbx_strand_id
1 'polypeptide(L)'
;MEKTMGDLAKFLKQLLPANMPKIYTINSMYTDISHEEDIRNGVLAFRDFLHRLYDGLIADNSLCDIPIKGKKKFSDETTLTVEYPFMNNIRSILLNIGQHGILSETGDSLLVNGWDLLSAKRSLNKNSTAKISDPQMLKSMRFLTECGIDFDGIDLSMKKPDISKIEAIQITYPDYPIMIKGWKALAIAQNELSYRKNDDILLRCDYRALKNEEVEVASVLTDFVYPLSAPLKEFVLKLHQHYLDLGMKCKVDLRFLCVHLIYMYKGKAIWRFSTSLHNGYRMILKTKNTSKYDDVIKKFPGVLQEKIAKGYGCDRKNGSGHGNCQKGCEGFRFSLNESLLDISQELAMWLDSELASMQKKKR
;
A
#
# COMPACT_ATOMS: atom_id res chain seq x y z
N MET A 1 -0.69 -19.19 8.34
CA MET A 1 0.75 -19.20 8.08
C MET A 1 1.28 -17.80 8.31
N GLU A 2 2.41 -17.67 8.99
CA GLU A 2 3.08 -16.38 9.19
C GLU A 2 3.65 -15.90 7.86
N LYS A 3 3.49 -14.62 7.53
CA LYS A 3 3.94 -14.04 6.26
C LYS A 3 5.41 -13.62 6.40
N THR A 4 6.27 -14.17 5.56
CA THR A 4 7.72 -13.90 5.55
C THR A 4 8.05 -12.50 5.01
N MET A 5 9.31 -12.07 5.14
CA MET A 5 9.80 -10.86 4.47
C MET A 5 9.64 -10.97 2.94
N GLY A 6 9.94 -12.14 2.36
CA GLY A 6 9.75 -12.38 0.94
C GLY A 6 8.27 -12.29 0.51
N ASP A 7 7.32 -12.72 1.35
CA ASP A 7 5.89 -12.53 1.08
C ASP A 7 5.50 -11.05 1.08
N LEU A 8 6.02 -10.26 2.04
CA LEU A 8 5.82 -8.82 2.07
C LEU A 8 6.40 -8.16 0.82
N ALA A 9 7.63 -8.49 0.45
CA ALA A 9 8.31 -7.91 -0.71
C ALA A 9 7.56 -8.22 -2.02
N LYS A 10 7.09 -9.46 -2.20
CA LYS A 10 6.20 -9.83 -3.32
C LYS A 10 4.94 -8.98 -3.35
N PHE A 11 4.32 -8.77 -2.19
CA PHE A 11 3.11 -7.96 -2.09
C PHE A 11 3.39 -6.49 -2.40
N LEU A 12 4.44 -5.88 -1.83
CA LEU A 12 4.85 -4.50 -2.13
C LEU A 12 5.17 -4.31 -3.62
N LYS A 13 5.85 -5.29 -4.23
CA LYS A 13 6.14 -5.27 -5.68
C LYS A 13 4.88 -5.25 -6.53
N GLN A 14 3.79 -5.89 -6.10
CA GLN A 14 2.49 -5.85 -6.79
C GLN A 14 1.75 -4.51 -6.61
N LEU A 15 2.13 -3.69 -5.64
CA LEU A 15 1.53 -2.37 -5.40
C LEU A 15 2.20 -1.26 -6.22
N LEU A 16 3.34 -1.54 -6.87
CA LEU A 16 4.03 -0.58 -7.71
C LEU A 16 3.20 -0.28 -8.98
N PRO A 17 3.05 1.00 -9.37
CA PRO A 17 2.35 1.38 -10.59
C PRO A 17 2.96 0.74 -11.82
N ALA A 18 2.16 -0.06 -12.51
CA ALA A 18 2.60 -0.76 -13.71
C ALA A 18 2.68 0.21 -14.90
N ASN A 19 1.71 1.12 -15.01
CA ASN A 19 1.54 2.00 -16.15
C ASN A 19 1.55 3.48 -15.71
N MET A 20 2.72 4.01 -15.37
CA MET A 20 2.87 5.44 -15.13
C MET A 20 2.75 6.22 -16.44
N PRO A 21 1.87 7.24 -16.52
CA PRO A 21 1.80 8.14 -17.67
C PRO A 21 3.15 8.83 -17.90
N LYS A 22 3.57 8.94 -19.16
CA LYS A 22 4.79 9.67 -19.52
C LYS A 22 4.73 11.15 -19.15
N ILE A 23 3.54 11.72 -19.20
CA ILE A 23 3.29 13.15 -18.94
C ILE A 23 2.11 13.27 -17.97
N TYR A 24 2.34 13.99 -16.88
CA TYR A 24 1.33 14.41 -15.90
C TYR A 24 1.82 15.65 -15.16
N THR A 25 0.97 16.64 -14.94
CA THR A 25 1.36 17.90 -14.27
C THR A 25 1.85 17.64 -12.86
N ILE A 26 3.01 18.20 -12.51
CA ILE A 26 3.60 18.09 -11.18
C ILE A 26 3.15 19.30 -10.36
N ASN A 27 2.87 19.09 -9.08
CA ASN A 27 2.53 20.18 -8.18
C ASN A 27 3.69 21.17 -8.07
N SER A 28 3.37 22.47 -8.07
CA SER A 28 4.37 23.55 -7.99
C SER A 28 5.24 23.48 -6.73
N MET A 29 4.79 22.80 -5.67
CA MET A 29 5.62 22.58 -4.46
C MET A 29 6.92 21.80 -4.72
N TYR A 30 7.07 21.18 -5.88
CA TYR A 30 8.25 20.39 -6.24
C TYR A 30 9.19 21.10 -7.22
N THR A 31 8.88 22.32 -7.67
CA THR A 31 9.69 23.04 -8.68
C THR A 31 11.08 23.39 -8.19
N ASP A 32 11.26 23.54 -6.88
CA ASP A 32 12.56 23.81 -6.26
C ASP A 32 13.51 22.60 -6.31
N ILE A 33 12.99 21.41 -6.64
CA ILE A 33 13.80 20.19 -6.80
C ILE A 33 14.40 20.15 -8.21
N SER A 34 13.54 20.24 -9.24
CA SER A 34 13.93 20.19 -10.63
C SER A 34 12.75 20.50 -11.57
N HIS A 35 13.02 20.52 -12.87
CA HIS A 35 11.99 20.60 -13.89
C HIS A 35 11.08 19.36 -13.87
N GLU A 36 9.82 19.52 -14.28
CA GLU A 36 8.82 18.44 -14.19
C GLU A 36 9.25 17.17 -14.93
N GLU A 37 9.88 17.30 -16.11
CA GLU A 37 10.37 16.16 -16.89
C GLU A 37 11.39 15.33 -16.11
N ASP A 38 12.36 16.00 -15.48
CA ASP A 38 13.38 15.36 -14.66
C ASP A 38 12.80 14.66 -13.44
N ILE A 39 11.78 15.26 -12.80
CA ILE A 39 11.07 14.64 -11.68
C ILE A 39 10.34 13.38 -12.16
N ARG A 40 9.63 13.43 -13.29
CA ARG A 40 8.92 12.27 -13.85
C ARG A 40 9.90 11.14 -14.17
N ASN A 41 11.01 11.44 -14.84
CA ASN A 41 12.06 10.46 -15.17
C ASN A 41 12.72 9.89 -13.91
N GLY A 42 12.96 10.73 -12.90
CA GLY A 42 13.45 10.30 -11.61
C GLY A 42 12.48 9.37 -10.86
N VAL A 43 11.17 9.63 -10.93
CA VAL A 43 10.14 8.77 -10.32
C VAL A 43 10.07 7.41 -11.00
N LEU A 44 10.16 7.37 -12.33
CA LEU A 44 10.25 6.12 -13.10
C LEU A 44 11.47 5.30 -12.65
N ALA A 45 12.63 5.94 -12.55
CA ALA A 45 13.85 5.29 -12.09
C ALA A 45 13.77 4.83 -10.63
N PHE A 46 13.10 5.59 -9.76
CA PHE A 46 12.86 5.19 -8.38
C PHE A 46 11.95 3.96 -8.28
N ARG A 47 10.92 3.84 -9.13
CA ARG A 47 10.12 2.61 -9.22
C ARG A 47 10.98 1.42 -9.61
N ASP A 48 11.87 1.60 -10.59
CA ASP A 48 12.74 0.52 -11.06
C ASP A 48 13.76 0.11 -9.98
N PHE A 49 14.26 1.08 -9.20
CA PHE A 49 14.99 0.80 -7.96
C PHE A 49 14.16 0.00 -6.95
N LEU A 50 12.89 0.35 -6.71
CA LEU A 50 12.04 -0.42 -5.79
C LEU A 50 11.80 -1.85 -6.29
N HIS A 51 11.69 -2.08 -7.60
CA HIS A 51 11.67 -3.44 -8.15
C HIS A 51 12.94 -4.22 -7.78
N ARG A 52 14.12 -3.63 -7.95
CA ARG A 52 15.41 -4.24 -7.57
C ARG A 52 15.50 -4.50 -6.06
N LEU A 53 15.08 -3.53 -5.24
CA LEU A 53 15.02 -3.65 -3.78
C LEU A 53 14.15 -4.84 -3.35
N TYR A 54 12.96 -4.98 -3.94
CA TYR A 54 12.05 -6.07 -3.62
C TYR A 54 12.55 -7.41 -4.12
N ASP A 55 13.22 -7.46 -5.27
CA ASP A 55 13.86 -8.69 -5.75
C ASP A 55 15.00 -9.14 -4.82
N GLY A 56 15.81 -8.21 -4.31
CA GLY A 56 16.80 -8.48 -3.27
C GLY A 56 16.18 -9.07 -2.00
N LEU A 57 15.08 -8.47 -1.50
CA LEU A 57 14.36 -8.96 -0.31
C LEU A 57 13.71 -10.33 -0.52
N ILE A 58 13.30 -10.66 -1.76
CA ILE A 58 12.74 -11.96 -2.11
C ILE A 58 13.83 -13.04 -2.13
N ALA A 59 15.03 -12.68 -2.59
CA ALA A 59 16.15 -13.61 -2.72
C ALA A 59 16.86 -13.88 -1.38
N ASP A 60 16.96 -12.88 -0.51
CA ASP A 60 17.69 -13.00 0.76
C ASP A 60 16.80 -13.46 1.92
N ASN A 61 16.76 -14.77 2.13
CA ASN A 61 16.04 -15.40 3.24
C ASN A 61 16.68 -15.15 4.62
N SER A 62 17.89 -14.59 4.70
CA SER A 62 18.57 -14.24 5.96
C SER A 62 18.07 -12.91 6.53
N LEU A 63 17.47 -12.05 5.71
CA LEU A 63 16.82 -10.81 6.09
C LEU A 63 15.45 -11.09 6.69
N CYS A 64 15.45 -11.85 7.79
CA CYS A 64 14.26 -12.11 8.56
C CYS A 64 14.08 -11.01 9.61
N ASP A 65 12.88 -10.45 9.64
CA ASP A 65 12.34 -9.93 10.88
C ASP A 65 11.85 -11.09 11.72
N ILE A 66 12.32 -11.18 12.97
CA ILE A 66 11.75 -12.14 13.92
C ILE A 66 10.33 -11.64 14.20
N PRO A 67 9.28 -12.35 13.77
CA PRO A 67 7.94 -11.93 14.05
C PRO A 67 7.77 -11.88 15.56
N ILE A 68 7.24 -10.76 16.08
CA ILE A 68 6.94 -10.67 17.52
C ILE A 68 5.89 -11.75 17.82
N LYS A 69 6.33 -12.84 18.46
CA LYS A 69 5.46 -13.96 18.84
C LYS A 69 4.23 -13.42 19.57
N GLY A 70 3.05 -13.84 19.14
CA GLY A 70 1.80 -13.68 19.90
C GLY A 70 0.85 -12.58 19.46
N LYS A 71 1.14 -11.79 18.42
CA LYS A 71 0.14 -10.85 17.85
C LYS A 71 -0.21 -11.24 16.42
N LYS A 72 -1.04 -12.27 16.24
CA LYS A 72 -1.85 -12.39 15.02
C LYS A 72 -2.69 -11.11 14.94
N LYS A 73 -2.31 -10.15 14.09
CA LYS A 73 -3.19 -9.03 13.83
C LYS A 73 -4.39 -9.55 13.06
N PHE A 74 -5.55 -9.31 13.64
CA PHE A 74 -6.84 -9.69 13.09
C PHE A 74 -7.34 -8.72 12.01
N SER A 75 -6.49 -7.77 11.60
CA SER A 75 -6.78 -6.66 10.69
C SER A 75 -6.12 -6.86 9.33
N ASP A 76 -6.71 -6.25 8.30
CA ASP A 76 -6.05 -6.07 7.01
C ASP A 76 -4.76 -5.25 7.12
N GLU A 77 -4.69 -4.41 8.15
CA GLU A 77 -3.63 -3.44 8.38
C GLU A 77 -2.30 -4.16 8.68
N THR A 78 -1.34 -3.98 7.79
CA THR A 78 0.06 -4.35 8.00
C THR A 78 0.81 -3.15 8.56
N THR A 79 1.48 -3.30 9.70
CA THR A 79 2.31 -2.22 10.26
C THR A 79 3.76 -2.65 10.27
N LEU A 80 4.57 -2.03 9.40
CA LEU A 80 6.00 -2.34 9.26
C LEU A 80 6.77 -2.20 10.58
N THR A 81 6.48 -1.19 11.40
CA THR A 81 7.19 -0.99 12.69
C THR A 81 7.11 -2.17 13.65
N VAL A 82 6.07 -3.00 13.54
CA VAL A 82 5.78 -4.12 14.45
C VAL A 82 6.03 -5.46 13.77
N GLU A 83 5.53 -5.62 12.54
CA GLU A 83 5.57 -6.91 11.82
C GLU A 83 6.84 -7.08 11.00
N TYR A 84 7.40 -5.97 10.50
CA TYR A 84 8.54 -5.99 9.59
C TYR A 84 9.57 -4.88 9.92
N PRO A 85 10.20 -4.90 11.13
CA PRO A 85 11.14 -3.87 11.57
C PRO A 85 12.31 -3.58 10.61
N PHE A 86 12.87 -4.57 9.91
CA PHE A 86 13.93 -4.38 8.92
C PHE A 86 13.41 -3.57 7.73
N MET A 87 12.25 -3.95 7.17
CA MET A 87 11.63 -3.15 6.11
C MET A 87 11.25 -1.74 6.59
N ASN A 88 10.87 -1.60 7.86
CA ASN A 88 10.64 -0.28 8.45
C ASN A 88 11.93 0.55 8.54
N ASN A 89 13.08 -0.07 8.82
CA ASN A 89 14.36 0.61 8.84
C ASN A 89 14.73 1.11 7.43
N ILE A 90 14.60 0.23 6.42
CA ILE A 90 14.79 0.60 5.00
C ILE A 90 13.88 1.78 4.63
N ARG A 91 12.58 1.68 4.89
CA ARG A 91 11.61 2.78 4.66
C ARG A 91 12.02 4.07 5.35
N SER A 92 12.48 3.99 6.61
CA SER A 92 12.86 5.17 7.40
C SER A 92 14.11 5.84 6.83
N ILE A 93 15.14 5.06 6.50
CA ILE A 93 16.37 5.54 5.87
C ILE A 93 16.02 6.20 4.53
N LEU A 94 15.22 5.53 3.69
CA LEU A 94 14.85 6.09 2.40
C LEU A 94 14.09 7.42 2.54
N LEU A 95 13.19 7.52 3.52
CA LEU A 95 12.48 8.76 3.80
C LEU A 95 13.38 9.87 4.34
N ASN A 96 14.30 9.54 5.25
CA ASN A 96 15.20 10.52 5.85
C ASN A 96 16.15 11.11 4.80
N ILE A 97 16.69 10.28 3.90
CA ILE A 97 17.54 10.75 2.80
C ILE A 97 16.76 11.66 1.87
N GLY A 98 15.62 11.22 1.34
CA GLY A 98 14.86 12.05 0.40
C GLY A 98 14.32 13.35 1.02
N GLN A 99 13.86 13.30 2.28
CA GLN A 99 13.30 14.47 2.94
C GLN A 99 14.38 15.47 3.35
N HIS A 100 15.45 15.01 4.01
CA HIS A 100 16.44 15.88 4.66
C HIS A 100 17.70 16.08 3.84
N GLY A 101 17.91 15.25 2.81
CA GLY A 101 19.06 15.38 1.93
C GLY A 101 19.02 16.68 1.15
N ILE A 102 20.14 17.40 1.16
CA ILE A 102 20.36 18.59 0.35
C ILE A 102 20.79 18.11 -1.03
N LEU A 103 20.06 18.53 -2.06
CA LEU A 103 20.36 18.15 -3.44
C LEU A 103 21.64 18.86 -3.89
N SER A 104 22.55 18.14 -4.55
CA SER A 104 23.73 18.74 -5.17
C SER A 104 23.34 19.73 -6.27
N GLU A 105 24.24 20.65 -6.62
CA GLU A 105 24.02 21.61 -7.71
C GLU A 105 23.72 20.92 -9.06
N THR A 106 24.36 19.77 -9.30
CA THR A 106 24.14 18.94 -10.49
C THR A 106 22.87 18.09 -10.41
N GLY A 107 22.28 17.92 -9.21
CA GLY A 107 21.06 17.15 -8.99
C GLY A 107 21.23 15.63 -9.02
N ASP A 108 22.46 15.15 -8.90
CA ASP A 108 22.86 13.73 -9.02
C ASP A 108 23.10 13.03 -7.66
N SER A 109 23.06 13.78 -6.56
CA SER A 109 23.32 13.28 -5.22
C SER A 109 22.56 14.03 -4.15
N LEU A 110 22.38 13.37 -3.00
CA LEU A 110 21.81 13.96 -1.79
C LEU A 110 22.84 13.93 -0.67
N LEU A 111 23.10 15.07 -0.06
CA LEU A 111 23.95 15.18 1.12
C LEU A 111 23.07 15.25 2.38
N VAL A 112 23.21 14.26 3.27
CA VAL A 112 22.53 14.28 4.57
C VAL A 112 23.53 14.67 5.66
N ASN A 113 23.31 15.83 6.27
CA ASN A 113 24.12 16.32 7.37
C ASN A 113 23.61 15.74 8.69
N GLY A 114 24.43 14.92 9.35
CA GLY A 114 24.14 14.38 10.68
C GLY A 114 23.49 12.99 10.70
N TRP A 115 24.19 12.05 11.34
CA TRP A 115 23.76 10.67 11.58
C TRP A 115 22.39 10.56 12.27
N ASP A 116 22.06 11.51 13.13
CA ASP A 116 20.84 11.53 13.92
C ASP A 116 19.58 11.71 13.08
N LEU A 117 19.64 12.54 12.03
CA LEU A 117 18.53 12.72 11.09
C LEU A 117 18.35 11.46 10.24
N LEU A 118 19.46 10.86 9.80
CA LEU A 118 19.45 9.66 8.97
C LEU A 118 18.92 8.44 9.73
N SER A 119 19.28 8.29 11.01
CA SER A 119 18.91 7.15 11.85
C SER A 119 17.54 7.27 12.52
N ALA A 120 16.82 8.38 12.34
CA ALA A 120 15.49 8.57 12.92
C ALA A 120 14.47 7.53 12.41
N LYS A 121 13.81 6.80 13.32
CA LYS A 121 12.80 5.81 12.94
C LYS A 121 11.50 6.52 12.57
N ARG A 122 11.04 6.30 11.34
CA ARG A 122 9.76 6.86 10.86
C ARG A 122 8.61 5.91 11.15
N SER A 123 7.50 6.48 11.62
CA SER A 123 6.22 5.80 11.78
C SER A 123 5.09 6.70 11.30
N LEU A 124 3.86 6.19 11.22
CA LEU A 124 2.68 7.02 10.96
C LEU A 124 2.49 8.11 12.03
N ASN A 125 2.99 7.89 13.24
CA ASN A 125 3.09 8.93 14.25
C ASN A 125 4.38 9.73 13.99
N LYS A 126 4.22 10.96 13.48
CA LYS A 126 5.33 11.88 13.16
C LYS A 126 6.12 12.34 14.40
N ASN A 127 5.63 12.09 15.61
CA ASN A 127 6.26 12.52 16.87
C ASN A 127 7.18 11.46 17.50
N SER A 128 7.55 10.40 16.78
CA SER A 128 8.46 9.39 17.32
C SER A 128 9.89 9.93 17.42
N THR A 129 10.50 9.79 18.60
CA THR A 129 11.92 10.12 18.85
C THR A 129 12.83 8.89 18.79
N ALA A 130 12.28 7.73 18.41
CA ALA A 130 13.05 6.49 18.35
C ALA A 130 14.08 6.54 17.22
N LYS A 131 15.26 5.94 17.46
CA LYS A 131 16.31 5.77 16.44
C LYS A 131 16.45 4.30 16.06
N ILE A 132 16.87 4.07 14.82
CA ILE A 132 17.37 2.78 14.36
C ILE A 132 18.72 2.57 15.02
N SER A 133 18.98 1.41 15.61
CA SER A 133 20.26 1.13 16.24
C SER A 133 21.38 1.06 15.19
N ASP A 134 22.59 1.44 15.57
CA ASP A 134 23.71 1.50 14.61
C ASP A 134 23.99 0.18 13.87
N PRO A 135 23.93 -1.00 14.50
CA PRO A 135 24.08 -2.26 13.77
C PRO A 135 22.98 -2.48 12.73
N GLN A 136 21.74 -2.03 13.03
CA GLN A 136 20.61 -2.14 12.10
C GLN A 136 20.70 -1.09 10.98
N MET A 137 21.25 0.09 11.27
CA MET A 137 21.60 1.09 10.24
C MET A 137 22.58 0.51 9.24
N LEU A 138 23.73 0.01 9.71
CA LEU A 138 24.74 -0.59 8.83
C LEU A 138 24.20 -1.79 8.05
N LYS A 139 23.44 -2.68 8.69
CA LYS A 139 22.78 -3.80 8.00
C LYS A 139 21.87 -3.32 6.87
N SER A 140 21.07 -2.28 7.14
CA SER A 140 20.12 -1.74 6.16
C SER A 140 20.84 -1.00 5.02
N MET A 141 21.88 -0.23 5.33
CA MET A 141 22.66 0.50 4.32
C MET A 141 23.44 -0.44 3.41
N ARG A 142 24.07 -1.51 3.95
CA ARG A 142 24.71 -2.55 3.14
C ARG A 142 23.74 -3.19 2.15
N PHE A 143 22.55 -3.55 2.62
CA PHE A 143 21.52 -4.10 1.74
C PHE A 143 21.08 -3.09 0.66
N LEU A 144 20.96 -1.82 1.01
CA LEU A 144 20.68 -0.76 0.02
C LEU A 144 21.82 -0.60 -1.00
N THR A 145 23.07 -0.78 -0.59
CA THR A 145 24.24 -0.82 -1.50
C THR A 145 24.21 -2.01 -2.43
N GLU A 146 23.83 -3.20 -1.95
CA GLU A 146 23.56 -4.36 -2.83
C GLU A 146 22.42 -4.08 -3.83
N CYS A 147 21.51 -3.16 -3.49
CA CYS A 147 20.45 -2.68 -4.39
C CYS A 147 20.89 -1.49 -5.28
N GLY A 148 22.16 -1.07 -5.22
CA GLY A 148 22.76 -0.04 -6.07
C GLY A 148 22.77 1.38 -5.51
N ILE A 149 22.42 1.60 -4.23
CA ILE A 149 22.61 2.91 -3.59
C ILE A 149 24.03 3.01 -3.02
N ASP A 150 24.74 4.05 -3.44
CA ASP A 150 26.09 4.32 -2.94
C ASP A 150 26.03 5.32 -1.79
N PHE A 151 26.74 5.00 -0.71
CA PHE A 151 26.90 5.84 0.47
C PHE A 151 28.38 6.21 0.63
N ASP A 152 28.70 7.49 0.46
CA ASP A 152 30.03 8.03 0.73
C ASP A 152 30.04 8.81 2.05
N GLY A 153 31.20 8.86 2.72
CA GLY A 153 31.35 9.45 4.05
C GLY A 153 31.10 8.48 5.22
N ILE A 154 30.95 7.19 4.96
CA ILE A 154 30.82 6.15 5.99
C ILE A 154 31.49 4.83 5.58
N ASP A 155 32.23 4.21 6.49
CA ASP A 155 32.77 2.86 6.30
C ASP A 155 31.72 1.80 6.63
N LEU A 156 31.08 1.26 5.59
CA LEU A 156 30.09 0.19 5.72
C LEU A 156 30.72 -1.18 6.04
N SER A 157 32.04 -1.37 6.01
CA SER A 157 32.66 -2.67 6.34
C SER A 157 32.70 -2.95 7.86
N MET A 158 32.62 -1.89 8.68
CA MET A 158 32.76 -1.95 10.13
C MET A 158 31.57 -2.61 10.84
N LYS A 159 31.77 -3.21 12.03
CA LYS A 159 30.64 -3.77 12.80
C LYS A 159 29.73 -2.72 13.43
N LYS A 160 30.27 -1.52 13.66
CA LYS A 160 29.57 -0.34 14.18
C LYS A 160 30.15 0.91 13.49
N PRO A 161 29.34 1.91 13.17
CA PRO A 161 29.81 3.15 12.59
C PRO A 161 30.54 3.98 13.64
N ASP A 162 31.62 4.64 13.25
CA ASP A 162 32.28 5.65 14.07
C ASP A 162 31.59 6.99 13.86
N ILE A 163 30.46 7.20 14.56
CA ILE A 163 29.60 8.37 14.40
C ILE A 163 30.36 9.69 14.58
N SER A 164 31.42 9.69 15.41
CA SER A 164 32.23 10.88 15.66
C SER A 164 32.99 11.39 14.43
N LYS A 165 33.16 10.53 13.42
CA LYS A 165 33.83 10.86 12.15
C LYS A 165 32.85 11.10 11.00
N ILE A 166 31.54 10.92 11.24
CA ILE A 166 30.52 11.10 10.21
C ILE A 166 30.00 12.53 10.29
N GLU A 167 30.56 13.41 9.47
CA GLU A 167 30.08 14.79 9.33
C GLU A 167 28.84 14.85 8.44
N ALA A 168 28.95 14.26 7.25
CA ALA A 168 27.88 14.14 6.29
C ALA A 168 28.00 12.82 5.52
N ILE A 169 26.88 12.34 5.00
CA ILE A 169 26.84 11.17 4.12
C ILE A 169 26.30 11.64 2.77
N GLN A 170 27.05 11.40 1.71
CA GLN A 170 26.60 11.64 0.35
C GLN A 170 25.97 10.37 -0.21
N ILE A 171 24.79 10.50 -0.80
CA ILE A 171 24.03 9.40 -1.37
C ILE A 171 23.91 9.61 -2.88
N THR A 172 24.28 8.59 -3.64
CA THR A 172 24.17 8.57 -5.11
C THR A 172 23.48 7.30 -5.60
N TYR A 173 23.01 7.34 -6.85
CA TYR A 173 22.53 6.16 -7.58
C TYR A 173 23.19 6.12 -8.96
N PRO A 174 24.39 5.51 -9.08
CA PRO A 174 25.24 5.66 -10.26
C PRO A 174 24.62 5.19 -11.58
N ASP A 175 23.84 4.10 -11.54
CA ASP A 175 23.19 3.53 -12.73
C ASP A 175 22.27 4.54 -13.42
N TYR A 176 21.61 5.40 -12.64
CA TYR A 176 20.65 6.37 -13.15
C TYR A 176 20.47 7.56 -12.20
N PRO A 177 21.41 8.53 -12.19
CA PRO A 177 21.48 9.57 -11.16
C PRO A 177 20.22 10.44 -11.04
N ILE A 178 19.46 10.59 -12.13
CA ILE A 178 18.17 11.32 -12.12
C ILE A 178 17.14 10.73 -11.14
N MET A 179 17.30 9.46 -10.73
CA MET A 179 16.49 8.82 -9.67
C MET A 179 16.44 9.65 -8.39
N ILE A 180 17.54 10.34 -8.05
CA ILE A 180 17.66 11.19 -6.87
C ILE A 180 16.56 12.27 -6.80
N LYS A 181 16.24 12.90 -7.93
CA LYS A 181 15.21 13.96 -8.01
C LYS A 181 13.82 13.40 -7.72
N GLY A 182 13.49 12.25 -8.32
CA GLY A 182 12.19 11.59 -8.09
C GLY A 182 12.04 11.05 -6.67
N TRP A 183 13.11 10.47 -6.12
CA TRP A 183 13.16 10.01 -4.74
C TRP A 183 12.91 11.17 -3.76
N LYS A 184 13.61 12.31 -3.93
CA LYS A 184 13.39 13.51 -3.12
C LYS A 184 11.93 13.98 -3.17
N ALA A 185 11.34 14.06 -4.37
CA ALA A 185 9.95 14.46 -4.55
C ALA A 185 8.96 13.53 -3.83
N LEU A 186 9.11 12.20 -3.97
CA LEU A 186 8.27 11.21 -3.30
C LEU A 186 8.43 11.24 -1.77
N ALA A 187 9.62 11.50 -1.26
CA ALA A 187 9.86 11.62 0.17
C ALA A 187 9.19 12.87 0.76
N ILE A 188 9.26 14.00 0.05
CA ILE A 188 8.53 15.23 0.42
C ILE A 188 7.02 14.96 0.36
N ALA A 189 6.52 14.31 -0.68
CA ALA A 189 5.10 13.93 -0.79
C ALA A 189 4.66 13.03 0.38
N GLN A 190 5.48 12.06 0.78
CA GLN A 190 5.22 11.27 1.99
C GLN A 190 5.11 12.17 3.22
N ASN A 191 6.01 13.14 3.41
CA ASN A 191 5.97 13.99 4.59
C ASN A 191 4.75 14.92 4.61
N GLU A 192 4.45 15.57 3.49
CA GLU A 192 3.42 16.62 3.42
C GLU A 192 2.01 16.04 3.26
N LEU A 193 1.86 15.01 2.42
CA LEU A 193 0.56 14.55 1.94
C LEU A 193 0.10 13.23 2.55
N SER A 194 0.96 12.53 3.30
CA SER A 194 0.53 11.28 3.93
C SER A 194 -0.35 11.52 5.15
N TYR A 195 -1.42 10.73 5.22
CA TYR A 195 -2.35 10.68 6.33
C TYR A 195 -2.90 9.26 6.46
N ARG A 196 -3.72 9.01 7.48
CA ARG A 196 -4.17 7.65 7.82
C ARG A 196 -4.85 6.87 6.68
N LYS A 197 -5.41 7.51 5.65
CA LYS A 197 -6.07 6.83 4.50
C LYS A 197 -5.26 6.88 3.20
N ASN A 198 -4.07 7.48 3.27
CA ASN A 198 -3.13 7.58 2.17
C ASN A 198 -1.72 7.52 2.76
N ASP A 199 -1.22 6.31 2.99
CA ASP A 199 0.12 6.09 3.54
C ASP A 199 1.03 5.35 2.57
N ASP A 200 2.31 5.40 2.90
CA ASP A 200 3.38 4.72 2.17
C ASP A 200 3.46 5.07 0.67
N ILE A 201 3.24 6.36 0.35
CA ILE A 201 3.47 6.99 -0.96
C ILE A 201 4.84 6.57 -1.52
N LEU A 202 5.89 6.63 -0.69
CA LEU A 202 7.25 6.30 -1.13
C LEU A 202 7.37 4.82 -1.54
N LEU A 203 6.97 3.88 -0.68
CA LEU A 203 7.11 2.44 -0.97
C LEU A 203 6.17 1.96 -2.07
N ARG A 204 5.09 2.69 -2.33
CA ARG A 204 4.23 2.44 -3.49
C ARG A 204 4.74 3.10 -4.76
N CYS A 205 5.76 3.97 -4.68
CA CYS A 205 6.10 4.91 -5.75
C CYS A 205 4.85 5.60 -6.31
N ASP A 206 3.99 6.11 -5.42
CA ASP A 206 2.69 6.63 -5.82
C ASP A 206 2.82 8.01 -6.47
N TYR A 207 3.17 8.03 -7.76
CA TYR A 207 3.35 9.24 -8.57
C TYR A 207 2.11 10.15 -8.55
N ARG A 208 0.91 9.60 -8.31
CA ARG A 208 -0.34 10.36 -8.24
C ARG A 208 -0.34 11.35 -7.09
N ALA A 209 0.43 11.09 -6.03
CA ALA A 209 0.62 12.04 -4.93
C ALA A 209 1.39 13.30 -5.35
N LEU A 210 2.11 13.27 -6.48
CA LEU A 210 2.85 14.42 -6.99
C LEU A 210 1.99 15.36 -7.86
N LYS A 211 0.77 14.95 -8.21
CA LYS A 211 -0.15 15.75 -9.04
C LYS A 211 -0.82 16.86 -8.21
N ASN A 212 -1.28 17.91 -8.90
CA ASN A 212 -2.17 18.93 -8.30
C ASN A 212 -3.60 18.44 -8.07
N GLU A 213 -4.00 17.35 -8.74
CA GLU A 213 -5.38 16.89 -8.81
C GLU A 213 -5.69 15.83 -7.77
N GLU A 214 -6.97 15.68 -7.42
CA GLU A 214 -7.40 14.52 -6.62
C GLU A 214 -7.03 13.21 -7.32
N VAL A 215 -6.67 12.21 -6.52
CA VAL A 215 -6.33 10.88 -7.03
C VAL A 215 -7.52 10.28 -7.77
N GLU A 216 -7.38 10.12 -9.08
CA GLU A 216 -8.41 9.55 -9.93
C GLU A 216 -8.57 8.05 -9.64
N VAL A 217 -9.81 7.65 -9.32
CA VAL A 217 -10.14 6.24 -9.05
C VAL A 217 -9.73 5.32 -10.19
N ALA A 218 -9.89 5.76 -11.44
CA ALA A 218 -9.54 4.99 -12.63
C ALA A 218 -8.04 4.61 -12.65
N SER A 219 -7.16 5.54 -12.31
CA SER A 219 -5.72 5.27 -12.28
C SER A 219 -5.35 4.21 -11.23
N VAL A 220 -5.97 4.26 -10.04
CA VAL A 220 -5.77 3.27 -8.98
C VAL A 220 -6.38 1.92 -9.35
N LEU A 221 -7.54 1.92 -10.00
CA LEU A 221 -8.19 0.71 -10.50
C LEU A 221 -7.33 -0.01 -11.54
N THR A 222 -6.73 0.73 -12.48
CA THR A 222 -5.85 0.16 -13.51
C THR A 222 -4.65 -0.57 -12.89
N ASP A 223 -4.01 0.03 -11.88
CA ASP A 223 -2.90 -0.63 -11.17
C ASP A 223 -3.41 -1.83 -10.34
N PHE A 224 -4.56 -1.68 -9.66
CA PHE A 224 -5.15 -2.74 -8.85
C PHE A 224 -5.47 -4.01 -9.65
N VAL A 225 -5.95 -3.87 -10.89
CA VAL A 225 -6.30 -5.03 -11.74
C VAL A 225 -5.12 -5.56 -12.55
N TYR A 226 -4.00 -4.84 -12.61
CA TYR A 226 -2.84 -5.22 -13.41
C TYR A 226 -2.31 -6.64 -13.11
N PRO A 227 -2.17 -7.08 -11.85
CA PRO A 227 -1.67 -8.42 -11.54
C PRO A 227 -2.73 -9.53 -11.64
N LEU A 228 -3.98 -9.22 -12.00
CA LEU A 228 -5.06 -10.20 -12.09
C LEU A 228 -5.10 -10.87 -13.48
N SER A 229 -5.66 -12.09 -13.56
CA SER A 229 -5.90 -12.75 -14.85
C SER A 229 -6.89 -11.95 -15.70
N ALA A 230 -6.82 -12.10 -17.02
CA ALA A 230 -7.67 -11.35 -17.94
C ALA A 230 -9.18 -11.47 -17.63
N PRO A 231 -9.74 -12.66 -17.32
CA PRO A 231 -11.14 -12.79 -16.93
C PRO A 231 -11.49 -12.03 -15.64
N LEU A 232 -10.60 -12.04 -14.64
CA LEU A 232 -10.80 -11.31 -13.38
C LEU A 232 -10.71 -9.79 -13.57
N LYS A 233 -9.78 -9.34 -14.41
CA LYS A 233 -9.68 -7.93 -14.79
C LYS A 233 -10.96 -7.46 -15.45
N GLU A 234 -11.48 -8.21 -16.42
CA GLU A 234 -12.75 -7.89 -17.09
C GLU A 234 -13.92 -7.86 -16.10
N PHE A 235 -14.02 -8.85 -15.21
CA PHE A 235 -15.04 -8.89 -14.15
C PHE A 235 -14.99 -7.63 -13.26
N VAL A 236 -13.82 -7.27 -12.76
CA VAL A 236 -13.64 -6.10 -11.88
C VAL A 236 -14.03 -4.81 -12.61
N LEU A 237 -13.59 -4.63 -13.85
CA LEU A 237 -13.89 -3.43 -14.65
C LEU A 237 -15.38 -3.33 -14.99
N LYS A 238 -16.03 -4.45 -15.35
CA LYS A 238 -17.48 -4.50 -15.61
C LYS A 238 -18.29 -4.13 -14.36
N LEU A 239 -17.97 -4.69 -13.20
CA LEU A 239 -18.65 -4.34 -11.95
C LEU A 239 -18.40 -2.87 -11.60
N HIS A 240 -17.17 -2.38 -11.76
CA HIS A 240 -16.85 -0.98 -11.51
C HIS A 240 -17.76 -0.05 -12.31
N GLN A 241 -17.82 -0.23 -13.64
CA GLN A 241 -18.62 0.61 -14.52
C GLN A 241 -20.12 0.49 -14.22
N HIS A 242 -20.64 -0.74 -14.11
CA HIS A 242 -22.06 -1.00 -13.82
C HIS A 242 -22.55 -0.25 -12.58
N TYR A 243 -21.79 -0.29 -11.48
CA TYR A 243 -22.23 0.38 -10.25
C TYR A 243 -22.06 1.90 -10.29
N LEU A 244 -21.13 2.43 -11.08
CA LEU A 244 -21.08 3.87 -11.35
C LEU A 244 -22.31 4.31 -12.16
N ASP A 245 -22.70 3.54 -13.18
CA ASP A 245 -23.88 3.82 -14.01
C ASP A 245 -25.18 3.78 -13.19
N LEU A 246 -25.25 2.92 -12.18
CA LEU A 246 -26.36 2.87 -11.22
C LEU A 246 -26.30 3.97 -10.13
N GLY A 247 -25.41 4.95 -10.26
CA GLY A 247 -25.32 6.13 -9.40
C GLY A 247 -24.60 5.90 -8.07
N MET A 248 -23.79 4.84 -7.95
CA MET A 248 -22.87 4.70 -6.82
C MET A 248 -21.63 5.57 -7.01
N LYS A 249 -20.97 5.93 -5.90
CA LYS A 249 -19.66 6.55 -5.90
C LYS A 249 -18.60 5.54 -5.48
N CYS A 250 -17.49 5.50 -6.20
CA CYS A 250 -16.32 4.74 -5.77
C CYS A 250 -15.34 5.67 -5.03
N LYS A 251 -14.81 5.21 -3.90
CA LYS A 251 -13.79 5.90 -3.12
C LYS A 251 -12.56 5.01 -2.95
N VAL A 252 -11.38 5.59 -3.11
CA VAL A 252 -10.11 4.95 -2.83
C VAL A 252 -9.68 5.20 -1.38
N ASP A 253 -9.08 4.18 -0.76
CA ASP A 253 -8.43 4.24 0.55
C ASP A 253 -7.18 3.34 0.51
N LEU A 254 -6.00 3.92 0.71
CA LEU A 254 -4.68 3.30 0.51
C LEU A 254 -3.94 3.01 1.83
N ARG A 255 -4.66 2.95 2.96
CA ARG A 255 -4.04 2.79 4.28
C ARG A 255 -3.32 1.47 4.51
N PHE A 256 -2.30 1.48 5.37
CA PHE A 256 -1.58 0.34 5.92
C PHE A 256 -1.19 -0.69 4.86
N LEU A 257 -0.61 -0.21 3.75
CA LEU A 257 -0.25 -1.03 2.59
C LEU A 257 -1.43 -1.76 1.91
N CYS A 258 -2.68 -1.44 2.27
CA CYS A 258 -3.88 -1.97 1.63
C CYS A 258 -4.32 -1.08 0.48
N VAL A 259 -5.01 -1.65 -0.50
CA VAL A 259 -5.78 -0.87 -1.48
C VAL A 259 -7.25 -1.21 -1.30
N HIS A 260 -8.11 -0.21 -1.16
CA HIS A 260 -9.55 -0.38 -1.08
C HIS A 260 -10.25 0.47 -2.13
N LEU A 261 -11.08 -0.16 -2.96
CA LEU A 261 -12.00 0.49 -3.89
C LEU A 261 -13.41 0.31 -3.33
N ILE A 262 -13.93 1.33 -2.66
CA ILE A 262 -15.13 1.28 -1.83
C ILE A 262 -16.31 1.88 -2.58
N TYR A 263 -17.33 1.07 -2.85
CA TYR A 263 -18.53 1.49 -3.57
C TYR A 263 -19.62 1.86 -2.57
N MET A 264 -20.10 3.09 -2.69
CA MET A 264 -21.02 3.71 -1.76
C MET A 264 -22.26 4.25 -2.46
N TYR A 265 -23.41 4.13 -1.80
CA TYR A 265 -24.64 4.78 -2.22
C TYR A 265 -25.18 5.64 -1.06
N LYS A 266 -25.46 6.92 -1.34
CA LYS A 266 -25.90 7.91 -0.34
C LYS A 266 -25.06 7.90 0.95
N GLY A 267 -23.74 7.88 0.79
CA GLY A 267 -22.78 7.88 1.90
C GLY A 267 -22.61 6.54 2.64
N LYS A 268 -23.31 5.48 2.23
CA LYS A 268 -23.20 4.14 2.84
C LYS A 268 -22.39 3.21 1.94
N ALA A 269 -21.31 2.66 2.47
CA ALA A 269 -20.54 1.61 1.79
C ALA A 269 -21.36 0.33 1.70
N ILE A 270 -21.62 -0.12 0.47
CA ILE A 270 -22.35 -1.36 0.18
C ILE A 270 -21.37 -2.49 -0.03
N TRP A 271 -20.31 -2.27 -0.80
CA TRP A 271 -19.33 -3.29 -1.11
C TRP A 271 -17.98 -2.67 -1.50
N ARG A 272 -16.94 -3.48 -1.58
CA ARG A 272 -15.60 -3.03 -1.98
C ARG A 272 -14.76 -4.13 -2.62
N PHE A 273 -13.85 -3.75 -3.50
CA PHE A 273 -12.65 -4.54 -3.75
C PHE A 273 -11.54 -4.15 -2.77
N SER A 274 -10.70 -5.10 -2.41
CA SER A 274 -9.53 -4.82 -1.59
C SER A 274 -8.39 -5.78 -1.83
N THR A 275 -7.16 -5.33 -1.55
CA THR A 275 -5.99 -6.20 -1.42
C THR A 275 -5.23 -5.87 -0.15
N SER A 276 -4.70 -6.89 0.52
CA SER A 276 -3.81 -6.77 1.67
C SER A 276 -2.87 -7.97 1.76
N LEU A 277 -1.71 -7.82 2.42
CA LEU A 277 -0.71 -8.88 2.57
C LEU A 277 -1.32 -10.19 3.12
N HIS A 278 -2.15 -10.06 4.15
CA HIS A 278 -2.66 -11.21 4.90
C HIS A 278 -3.88 -11.88 4.26
N ASN A 279 -4.65 -11.16 3.43
CA ASN A 279 -5.90 -11.68 2.86
C ASN A 279 -5.91 -11.70 1.32
N GLY A 280 -4.87 -11.21 0.65
CA GLY A 280 -4.79 -11.11 -0.80
C GLY A 280 -5.89 -10.24 -1.41
N TYR A 281 -6.09 -10.41 -2.71
CA TYR A 281 -7.17 -9.76 -3.46
C TYR A 281 -8.52 -10.39 -3.12
N ARG A 282 -9.52 -9.55 -2.88
CA ARG A 282 -10.86 -10.00 -2.47
C ARG A 282 -11.94 -8.96 -2.74
N MET A 283 -13.15 -9.46 -2.91
CA MET A 283 -14.40 -8.71 -2.91
C MET A 283 -15.08 -8.84 -1.55
N ILE A 284 -15.66 -7.75 -1.05
CA ILE A 284 -16.33 -7.71 0.26
C ILE A 284 -17.69 -7.04 0.13
N LEU A 285 -18.74 -7.73 0.54
CA LEU A 285 -20.13 -7.25 0.51
C LEU A 285 -20.60 -6.93 1.93
N LYS A 286 -21.15 -5.73 2.12
CA LYS A 286 -21.77 -5.23 3.37
C LYS A 286 -23.27 -5.03 3.18
N THR A 287 -23.92 -6.07 2.67
CA THR A 287 -25.37 -6.10 2.41
C THR A 287 -26.14 -6.25 3.72
N LYS A 288 -27.17 -5.42 3.93
CA LYS A 288 -27.93 -5.38 5.21
C LYS A 288 -29.42 -5.62 5.03
N ASN A 289 -29.92 -5.65 3.80
CA ASN A 289 -31.34 -5.73 3.50
C ASN A 289 -31.74 -7.09 2.93
N THR A 290 -30.98 -8.16 3.21
CA THR A 290 -31.18 -9.51 2.65
C THR A 290 -32.61 -10.03 2.78
N SER A 291 -33.32 -9.70 3.86
CA SER A 291 -34.72 -10.08 4.05
C SER A 291 -35.70 -9.47 3.03
N LYS A 292 -35.33 -8.40 2.32
CA LYS A 292 -36.16 -7.74 1.31
C LYS A 292 -36.11 -8.39 -0.07
N TYR A 293 -35.24 -9.38 -0.26
CA TYR A 293 -35.03 -10.08 -1.53
C TYR A 293 -34.65 -11.55 -1.27
N ASP A 294 -35.30 -12.15 -0.27
CA ASP A 294 -35.09 -13.56 0.11
C ASP A 294 -35.46 -14.53 -1.03
N ASP A 295 -36.43 -14.16 -1.85
CA ASP A 295 -36.82 -14.87 -3.07
C ASP A 295 -35.68 -14.93 -4.11
N VAL A 296 -34.83 -13.90 -4.16
CA VAL A 296 -33.62 -13.89 -4.98
C VAL A 296 -32.56 -14.81 -4.38
N ILE A 297 -32.34 -14.73 -3.06
CA ILE A 297 -31.32 -15.53 -2.36
C ILE A 297 -31.61 -17.03 -2.49
N LYS A 298 -32.88 -17.45 -2.41
CA LYS A 298 -33.31 -18.85 -2.56
C LYS A 298 -32.92 -19.49 -3.90
N LYS A 299 -32.60 -18.69 -4.92
CA LYS A 299 -32.15 -19.17 -6.24
C LYS A 299 -30.65 -19.36 -6.35
N PHE A 300 -29.88 -18.87 -5.37
CA PHE A 300 -28.42 -18.99 -5.39
C PHE A 300 -27.95 -20.43 -5.12
N PRO A 301 -26.72 -20.80 -5.49
CA PRO A 301 -26.13 -22.07 -5.07
C PRO A 301 -26.18 -22.25 -3.56
N GLY A 302 -26.40 -23.49 -3.09
CA GLY A 302 -26.56 -23.79 -1.66
C GLY A 302 -25.44 -23.25 -0.78
N VAL A 303 -24.19 -23.32 -1.26
CA VAL A 303 -23.01 -22.76 -0.57
C VAL A 303 -23.14 -21.25 -0.32
N LEU A 304 -23.69 -20.50 -1.28
CA LEU A 304 -23.90 -19.07 -1.14
C LEU A 304 -25.09 -18.76 -0.21
N GLN A 305 -26.17 -19.55 -0.30
CA GLN A 305 -27.31 -19.44 0.63
C GLN A 305 -26.86 -19.67 2.09
N GLU A 306 -26.10 -20.73 2.34
CA GLU A 306 -25.55 -21.03 3.67
C GLU A 306 -24.65 -19.90 4.19
N LYS A 307 -23.80 -19.34 3.31
CA LYS A 307 -22.94 -18.21 3.65
C LYS A 307 -23.74 -16.97 4.04
N ILE A 308 -24.82 -16.68 3.32
CA ILE A 308 -25.73 -15.56 3.59
C ILE A 308 -26.48 -15.78 4.90
N ALA A 309 -27.01 -16.99 5.12
CA ALA A 309 -27.76 -17.36 6.31
C ALA A 309 -26.92 -17.28 7.59
N LYS A 310 -25.63 -17.67 7.52
CA LYS A 310 -24.65 -17.47 8.60
C LYS A 310 -24.44 -15.98 8.94
N GLY A 311 -24.74 -15.08 8.01
CA GLY A 311 -24.58 -13.65 8.16
C GLY A 311 -23.11 -13.20 8.26
N TYR A 312 -22.92 -11.92 8.55
CA TYR A 312 -21.65 -11.38 8.98
C TYR A 312 -21.85 -10.50 10.22
N GLY A 313 -20.94 -10.59 11.18
CA GLY A 313 -20.94 -9.77 12.38
C GLY A 313 -19.83 -10.19 13.33
N CYS A 314 -19.39 -9.28 14.19
CA CYS A 314 -18.60 -9.70 15.35
C CYS A 314 -19.56 -10.00 16.49
N ASP A 315 -19.53 -11.20 17.04
CA ASP A 315 -20.32 -11.65 18.20
C ASP A 315 -19.88 -10.97 19.52
N ARG A 316 -19.68 -9.64 19.52
CA ARG A 316 -19.39 -8.87 20.74
C ARG A 316 -20.53 -8.89 21.76
N LYS A 317 -21.73 -9.34 21.39
CA LYS A 317 -22.90 -9.40 22.27
C LYS A 317 -23.01 -10.66 23.13
N ASN A 318 -22.21 -11.70 22.88
CA ASN A 318 -22.24 -12.94 23.68
C ASN A 318 -21.07 -12.97 24.68
N GLY A 319 -21.06 -12.02 25.62
CA GLY A 319 -20.60 -12.14 27.02
C GLY A 319 -19.25 -12.79 27.40
N SER A 320 -18.46 -13.32 26.48
CA SER A 320 -17.13 -13.86 26.73
C SER A 320 -16.12 -12.84 26.23
N GLY A 321 -15.69 -11.95 27.14
CA GLY A 321 -14.70 -10.89 26.89
C GLY A 321 -13.32 -11.35 26.41
N HIS A 322 -13.19 -12.56 25.90
CA HIS A 322 -11.98 -13.20 25.38
C HIS A 322 -12.15 -13.89 24.01
N GLY A 323 -13.28 -13.67 23.31
CA GLY A 323 -13.47 -14.20 21.95
C GLY A 323 -12.60 -13.48 20.91
N ASN A 324 -11.83 -14.24 20.11
CA ASN A 324 -11.09 -13.72 18.96
C ASN A 324 -12.03 -12.98 18.00
N CYS A 325 -11.60 -11.84 17.44
CA CYS A 325 -12.36 -11.10 16.43
C CYS A 325 -12.73 -12.03 15.26
N GLN A 326 -14.02 -12.34 15.11
CA GLN A 326 -14.53 -13.19 14.03
C GLN A 326 -14.66 -12.45 12.70
N LYS A 327 -14.07 -11.25 12.59
CA LYS A 327 -13.90 -10.56 11.30
C LYS A 327 -15.23 -10.17 10.63
N GLY A 328 -16.38 -10.40 11.27
CA GLY A 328 -17.68 -10.21 10.64
C GLY A 328 -18.10 -8.74 10.52
N CYS A 329 -17.49 -7.80 11.25
CA CYS A 329 -17.71 -6.37 11.00
C CYS A 329 -17.26 -5.90 9.60
N GLU A 330 -16.47 -6.72 8.87
CA GLU A 330 -16.00 -6.37 7.52
C GLU A 330 -17.00 -6.71 6.40
N GLY A 331 -17.93 -7.64 6.60
CA GLY A 331 -18.86 -8.11 5.55
C GLY A 331 -18.57 -9.53 5.05
N PHE A 332 -19.38 -10.00 4.09
CA PHE A 332 -19.17 -11.26 3.38
C PHE A 332 -17.93 -11.15 2.48
N ARG A 333 -16.95 -12.04 2.66
CA ARG A 333 -15.69 -12.00 1.91
C ARG A 333 -15.61 -13.08 0.85
N PHE A 334 -15.10 -12.71 -0.32
CA PHE A 334 -14.83 -13.61 -1.42
C PHE A 334 -13.43 -13.35 -1.96
N SER A 335 -12.59 -14.37 -2.04
CA SER A 335 -11.28 -14.25 -2.68
C SER A 335 -11.48 -13.86 -4.14
N LEU A 336 -10.71 -12.90 -4.63
CA LEU A 336 -10.75 -12.46 -6.03
C LEU A 336 -9.80 -13.35 -6.83
N ASN A 337 -10.25 -14.58 -7.08
CA ASN A 337 -9.58 -15.60 -7.88
C ASN A 337 -10.60 -16.22 -8.86
N GLU A 338 -10.17 -17.13 -9.73
CA GLU A 338 -11.02 -17.65 -10.81
C GLU A 338 -12.29 -18.34 -10.32
N SER A 339 -12.29 -18.96 -9.14
CA SER A 339 -13.49 -19.56 -8.53
C SER A 339 -14.59 -18.54 -8.20
N LEU A 340 -14.25 -17.23 -8.14
CA LEU A 340 -15.25 -16.18 -8.00
C LEU A 340 -16.13 -16.06 -9.25
N LEU A 341 -15.57 -16.38 -10.43
CA LEU A 341 -16.25 -16.23 -11.71
C LEU A 341 -17.44 -17.19 -11.82
N ASP A 342 -17.34 -18.37 -11.20
CA ASP A 342 -18.39 -19.39 -11.12
C ASP A 342 -19.66 -18.90 -10.42
N ILE A 343 -19.55 -17.87 -9.58
CA ILE A 343 -20.67 -17.26 -8.84
C ILE A 343 -20.85 -15.77 -9.16
N SER A 344 -20.24 -15.30 -10.24
CA SER A 344 -20.18 -13.87 -10.58
C SER A 344 -21.56 -13.27 -10.85
N GLN A 345 -22.45 -14.02 -11.49
CA GLN A 345 -23.81 -13.59 -11.79
C GLN A 345 -24.65 -13.43 -10.52
N GLU A 346 -24.55 -14.37 -9.59
CA GLU A 346 -25.24 -14.32 -8.30
C GLU A 346 -24.73 -13.16 -7.44
N LEU A 347 -23.42 -12.89 -7.46
CA LEU A 347 -22.85 -11.74 -6.76
C LEU A 347 -23.38 -10.41 -7.32
N ALA A 348 -23.49 -10.27 -8.64
CA ALA A 348 -24.07 -9.10 -9.28
C ALA A 348 -25.56 -8.95 -8.92
N MET A 349 -26.35 -10.03 -9.06
CA MET A 349 -27.77 -10.04 -8.66
C MET A 349 -27.98 -9.66 -7.20
N TRP A 350 -27.12 -10.16 -6.31
CA TRP A 350 -27.20 -9.85 -4.88
C TRP A 350 -26.94 -8.36 -4.62
N LEU A 351 -25.90 -7.80 -5.22
CA LEU A 351 -25.56 -6.39 -5.09
C LEU A 351 -26.63 -5.46 -5.70
N ASP A 352 -27.16 -5.82 -6.87
CA ASP A 352 -28.24 -5.08 -7.52
C ASP A 352 -29.50 -5.07 -6.65
N SER A 353 -29.83 -6.21 -6.05
CA SER A 353 -30.96 -6.34 -5.12
C SER A 353 -30.76 -5.50 -3.86
N GLU A 354 -29.56 -5.49 -3.27
CA GLU A 354 -29.24 -4.62 -2.13
C GLU A 354 -29.38 -3.14 -2.50
N LEU A 355 -28.81 -2.73 -3.63
CA LEU A 355 -28.89 -1.34 -4.10
C LEU A 355 -30.34 -0.92 -4.38
N ALA A 356 -31.11 -1.74 -5.10
CA ALA A 356 -32.52 -1.50 -5.38
C ALA A 356 -33.33 -1.36 -4.08
N SER A 357 -33.06 -2.19 -3.07
CA SER A 357 -33.71 -2.11 -1.76
C SER A 357 -33.45 -0.79 -1.02
N MET A 358 -32.31 -0.15 -1.30
CA MET A 358 -31.93 1.16 -0.77
C MET A 358 -32.51 2.32 -1.60
N GLN A 359 -32.72 2.13 -2.90
CA GLN A 359 -33.37 3.09 -3.78
C GLN A 359 -34.88 3.17 -3.54
N LYS A 360 -35.53 2.03 -3.27
CA LYS A 360 -36.96 1.91 -2.94
C LYS A 360 -37.37 2.59 -1.62
N LYS A 361 -36.42 3.09 -0.81
CA LYS A 361 -36.68 3.89 0.41
C LYS A 361 -37.23 5.30 0.16
N LYS A 362 -37.92 5.52 -0.96
CA LYS A 362 -38.78 6.68 -1.21
C LYS A 362 -40.22 6.18 -1.32
N ARG A 363 -40.91 6.14 -0.19
CA ARG A 363 -42.32 6.51 -0.05
C ARG A 363 -42.55 6.82 1.42
#